data_AF-A0AAN7B2H6-F1
#
_entry.id   AF-A0AAN7B2H6-F1
#
_cell.length_a   1.000
_cell.length_b   1.000
_cell.length_c   1.000
_cell.angle_alpha   90.00
_cell.angle_beta   90.00
_cell.angle_gamma   90.00
#
_symmetry.space_group_name_H-M   'P 1'
#
loop_
_entity.id
_entity.type
_entity.pdbx_description
1 polymer ?
#
loop_
_entity_poly.entity_id
_entity_poly.type
_entity_poly.pdbx_seq_one_letter_code
_entity_poly.pdbx_strand_id
1 'polypeptide(L)'
;LARLWRDECLLNHTRCQRGSNGAEPKLPTRLVDVSDPERPFLQERHTLPRSRPNTQYVALSYCWGQGKKFRTLRDNYEIFKATGIPCFDLPQTFKDAIHAAHSLGYQYIWIDALCIIQDDDGDLENELKNMGDIYRYAELTICAQGAASSHAGFFQSSRHTLSLVPRSVDLRIVSTSRETTVLNPTLTGRFNVKDYLSSRGWILQEDILTLRALKFSDQMSWRCMETIQMETEPHIFRGALYSQENRGTDHVPEPATHTEYSSQDQAICSPDPLRDIFASWYSMIQLYSDMKLTYASDVLRALSGVSAILRDTYRTTYLAGLWNEDLFAGLCWYASANDTRVAFRHTAPSWTWASVGKVRVRF
;
A
#
# COMPACT_ATOMS: atom_id res chain seq x y z
N LEU A 1 16.19 -6.86 12.08
CA LEU A 1 15.61 -5.51 11.91
C LEU A 1 14.09 -5.53 11.75
N ALA A 2 13.52 -6.16 10.70
CA ALA A 2 12.06 -6.20 10.50
C ALA A 2 11.25 -6.73 11.71
N ARG A 3 11.73 -7.78 12.40
CA ARG A 3 11.10 -8.27 13.66
C ARG A 3 11.05 -7.18 14.73
N LEU A 4 12.13 -6.42 14.91
CA LEU A 4 12.21 -5.33 15.89
C LEU A 4 11.19 -4.23 15.59
N TRP A 5 11.06 -3.81 14.33
CA TRP A 5 10.05 -2.82 13.94
C TRP A 5 8.62 -3.30 14.16
N ARG A 6 8.36 -4.57 13.85
CA ARG A 6 7.07 -5.19 14.09
C ARG A 6 6.77 -5.26 15.59
N ASP A 7 7.70 -5.76 16.39
CA ASP A 7 7.50 -5.97 17.83
C ASP A 7 7.28 -4.62 18.53
N GLU A 8 8.06 -3.59 18.19
CA GLU A 8 7.84 -2.22 18.63
C GLU A 8 6.42 -1.74 18.29
N CYS A 9 5.97 -1.99 17.06
CA CYS A 9 4.64 -1.59 16.61
C CYS A 9 3.51 -2.34 17.33
N LEU A 10 3.67 -3.65 17.56
CA LEU A 10 2.66 -4.46 18.22
C LEU A 10 2.54 -4.12 19.71
N LEU A 11 3.66 -3.83 20.36
CA LEU A 11 3.72 -3.62 21.81
C LEU A 11 3.44 -2.16 22.20
N ASN A 12 3.90 -1.18 21.41
CA ASN A 12 3.95 0.22 21.86
C ASN A 12 3.05 1.18 21.06
N HIS A 13 2.57 0.82 19.86
CA HIS A 13 1.76 1.74 19.04
C HIS A 13 0.25 1.57 19.27
N THR A 14 -0.33 2.48 20.07
CA THR A 14 -1.75 2.48 20.43
C THR A 14 -2.72 2.56 19.24
N ARG A 15 -2.42 3.33 18.19
CA ARG A 15 -3.22 3.43 16.96
C ARG A 15 -3.18 2.13 16.16
N CYS A 16 -2.05 1.42 16.19
CA CYS A 16 -1.90 0.13 15.51
C CYS A 16 -2.66 -0.99 16.25
N GLN A 17 -2.70 -0.93 17.58
CA GLN A 17 -3.50 -1.86 18.39
C GLN A 17 -5.01 -1.62 18.22
N ARG A 18 -5.45 -0.35 18.19
CA ARG A 18 -6.87 0.01 17.97
C ARG A 18 -7.40 -0.43 16.61
N GLY A 19 -6.56 -0.41 15.57
CA GLY A 19 -6.93 -0.91 14.23
C GLY A 19 -7.27 -2.42 14.21
N SER A 20 -6.92 -3.16 15.26
CA SER A 20 -7.15 -4.60 15.40
C SER A 20 -8.34 -4.97 16.30
N ASN A 21 -9.06 -3.99 16.87
CA ASN A 21 -10.05 -4.25 17.93
C ASN A 21 -11.44 -4.59 17.38
N GLY A 22 -11.83 -5.86 17.49
CA GLY A 22 -13.20 -6.29 17.82
C GLY A 22 -14.01 -7.02 16.76
N ALA A 23 -13.71 -6.85 15.47
CA ALA A 23 -14.38 -7.62 14.41
C ALA A 23 -13.60 -8.93 14.15
N GLU A 24 -14.32 -10.05 13.98
CA GLU A 24 -13.69 -11.29 13.50
C GLU A 24 -12.93 -10.97 12.19
N PRO A 25 -11.64 -11.33 12.08
CA PRO A 25 -10.87 -11.06 10.88
C PRO A 25 -11.51 -11.79 9.71
N LYS A 26 -11.88 -11.04 8.67
CA LYS A 26 -12.42 -11.63 7.45
C LYS A 26 -11.27 -12.27 6.68
N LEU A 27 -11.15 -13.59 6.80
CA LEU A 27 -10.13 -14.35 6.09
C LEU A 27 -10.46 -14.45 4.59
N PRO A 28 -9.44 -14.36 3.70
CA PRO A 28 -9.59 -14.70 2.29
C PRO A 28 -10.02 -16.16 2.12
N THR A 29 -10.53 -16.54 0.94
CA THR A 29 -11.01 -17.91 0.72
C THR A 29 -9.89 -18.93 0.81
N ARG A 30 -8.65 -18.54 0.46
CA ARG A 30 -7.45 -19.36 0.56
C ARG A 30 -6.26 -18.59 1.08
N LEU A 31 -5.34 -19.32 1.70
CA LEU A 31 -4.03 -18.86 2.14
C LEU A 31 -2.97 -19.92 1.80
N VAL A 32 -1.72 -19.51 1.66
CA VAL A 32 -0.59 -20.44 1.57
C VAL A 32 0.01 -20.63 2.96
N ASP A 33 0.03 -21.86 3.45
CA ASP A 33 0.79 -22.25 4.63
C ASP A 33 2.28 -22.27 4.30
N VAL A 34 3.06 -21.55 5.10
CA VAL A 34 4.51 -21.36 5.00
C VAL A 34 5.22 -21.75 6.29
N SER A 35 4.62 -22.60 7.12
CA SER A 35 5.29 -23.20 8.28
C SER A 35 6.58 -23.93 7.89
N ASP A 36 6.62 -24.51 6.69
CA ASP A 36 7.84 -24.99 6.04
C ASP A 36 8.02 -24.23 4.71
N PRO A 37 9.00 -23.32 4.58
CA PRO A 37 9.19 -22.51 3.38
C PRO A 37 9.60 -23.35 2.16
N GLU A 38 10.15 -24.56 2.37
CA GLU A 38 10.51 -25.48 1.29
C GLU A 38 9.31 -26.33 0.82
N ARG A 39 8.23 -26.34 1.60
CA ARG A 39 7.01 -27.11 1.33
C ARG A 39 5.76 -26.26 1.59
N PRO A 40 5.51 -25.21 0.79
CA PRO A 40 4.30 -24.41 0.95
C PRO A 40 3.05 -25.17 0.49
N PHE A 41 1.92 -25.00 1.19
CA PHE A 41 0.65 -25.67 0.85
C PHE A 41 -0.49 -24.66 0.71
N LEU A 42 -1.37 -24.88 -0.27
CA LEU A 42 -2.60 -24.08 -0.36
C LEU A 42 -3.63 -24.61 0.64
N GLN A 43 -4.15 -23.75 1.51
CA GLN A 43 -5.20 -24.09 2.47
C GLN A 43 -6.45 -23.26 2.22
N GLU A 44 -7.60 -23.91 2.38
CA GLU A 44 -8.90 -23.26 2.27
C GLU A 44 -9.34 -22.70 3.62
N ARG A 45 -10.02 -21.56 3.61
CA ARG A 45 -10.48 -20.89 4.83
C ARG A 45 -11.26 -21.79 5.78
N HIS A 46 -12.03 -22.74 5.26
CA HIS A 46 -12.86 -23.61 6.08
C HIS A 46 -12.05 -24.67 6.85
N THR A 47 -10.80 -24.92 6.46
CA THR A 47 -9.87 -25.81 7.18
C THR A 47 -9.07 -25.06 8.25
N LEU A 48 -9.14 -23.73 8.28
CA LEU A 48 -8.38 -22.88 9.19
C LEU A 48 -9.13 -22.61 10.50
N PRO A 49 -8.43 -22.51 11.64
CA PRO A 49 -8.99 -22.00 12.88
C PRO A 49 -9.58 -20.59 12.68
N ARG A 50 -10.82 -20.34 13.12
CA ARG A 50 -11.48 -19.05 12.90
C ARG A 50 -11.11 -17.95 13.91
N SER A 51 -10.41 -18.28 14.99
CA SER A 51 -10.09 -17.33 16.06
C SER A 51 -8.68 -16.76 15.92
N ARG A 52 -8.51 -15.48 16.31
CA ARG A 52 -7.19 -14.97 16.70
C ARG A 52 -6.78 -15.56 18.06
N PRO A 53 -5.49 -15.81 18.30
CA PRO A 53 -4.34 -15.57 17.40
C PRO A 53 -4.11 -16.69 16.37
N ASN A 54 -4.96 -17.72 16.34
CA ASN A 54 -4.71 -19.00 15.65
C ASN A 54 -4.65 -18.90 14.12
N THR A 55 -5.19 -17.83 13.52
CA THR A 55 -5.01 -17.57 12.07
C THR A 55 -4.76 -16.10 11.81
N GLN A 56 -3.48 -15.75 11.76
CA GLN A 56 -2.97 -14.49 11.24
C GLN A 56 -2.26 -14.75 9.92
N TYR A 57 -2.41 -13.84 8.97
CA TYR A 57 -1.73 -13.94 7.68
C TYR A 57 -1.09 -12.62 7.30
N VAL A 58 -0.11 -12.72 6.41
CA VAL A 58 0.48 -11.56 5.73
C VAL A 58 0.09 -11.58 4.25
N ALA A 59 0.06 -10.42 3.61
CA ALA A 59 -0.22 -10.33 2.17
C ALA A 59 1.05 -9.97 1.39
N LEU A 60 1.15 -10.42 0.14
CA LEU A 60 2.20 -10.00 -0.78
C LEU A 60 1.67 -8.96 -1.77
N SER A 61 2.36 -7.84 -1.87
CA SER A 61 2.18 -6.79 -2.87
C SER A 61 3.36 -6.83 -3.84
N TYR A 62 3.16 -7.27 -5.09
CA TYR A 62 4.25 -7.47 -6.05
C TYR A 62 3.85 -7.17 -7.50
N CYS A 63 4.82 -6.82 -8.34
CA CYS A 63 4.59 -6.69 -9.77
C CYS A 63 4.58 -8.07 -10.44
N TRP A 64 3.53 -8.40 -11.19
CA TRP A 64 3.47 -9.66 -11.94
C TRP A 64 4.55 -9.74 -13.05
N GLY A 65 4.85 -8.60 -13.68
CA GLY A 65 5.75 -8.54 -14.83
C GLY A 65 5.20 -9.18 -16.11
N GLN A 66 6.06 -9.31 -17.11
CA GLN A 66 5.77 -9.94 -18.40
C GLN A 66 6.27 -11.39 -18.43
N GLY A 67 5.70 -12.21 -19.32
CA GLY A 67 6.15 -13.60 -19.55
C GLY A 67 5.30 -14.67 -18.87
N LYS A 68 5.89 -15.86 -18.65
CA LYS A 68 5.21 -17.00 -18.02
C LYS A 68 4.81 -16.64 -16.59
N LYS A 69 3.58 -16.95 -16.22
CA LYS A 69 3.01 -16.64 -14.90
C LYS A 69 2.75 -17.94 -14.16
N PHE A 70 3.36 -18.11 -12.99
CA PHE A 70 3.04 -19.20 -12.07
C PHE A 70 1.75 -18.85 -11.32
N ARG A 71 0.71 -19.66 -11.50
CA ARG A 71 -0.66 -19.35 -11.06
C ARG A 71 -1.40 -20.61 -10.66
N THR A 72 -2.30 -20.48 -9.71
CA THR A 72 -3.33 -21.50 -9.43
C THR A 72 -4.38 -21.45 -10.53
N LEU A 73 -4.64 -22.62 -11.10
CA LEU A 73 -5.64 -22.89 -12.12
C LEU A 73 -6.49 -24.07 -11.66
N ARG A 74 -7.65 -24.30 -12.28
CA ARG A 74 -8.53 -25.42 -11.90
C ARG A 74 -7.82 -26.78 -11.93
N ASP A 75 -6.89 -26.97 -12.85
CA ASP A 75 -6.19 -28.25 -13.06
C ASP A 75 -5.12 -28.57 -11.99
N ASN A 76 -4.48 -27.54 -11.43
CA ASN A 76 -3.41 -27.68 -10.44
C ASN A 76 -3.86 -27.39 -9.00
N TYR A 77 -5.08 -26.86 -8.83
CA TYR A 77 -5.62 -26.45 -7.54
C TYR A 77 -5.67 -27.60 -6.51
N GLU A 78 -6.21 -28.76 -6.87
CA GLU A 78 -6.27 -29.91 -5.95
C GLU A 78 -4.88 -30.46 -5.60
N ILE A 79 -3.93 -30.40 -6.53
CA ILE A 79 -2.54 -30.81 -6.32
C ILE A 79 -1.85 -29.89 -5.32
N PHE A 80 -2.04 -28.57 -5.44
CA PHE A 80 -1.47 -27.57 -4.53
C PHE A 80 -2.00 -27.71 -3.10
N LYS A 81 -3.23 -28.19 -2.92
CA LYS A 81 -3.81 -28.51 -1.60
C LYS A 81 -3.27 -29.83 -1.04
N ALA A 82 -3.31 -30.90 -1.83
CA ALA A 82 -3.04 -32.25 -1.35
C ALA A 82 -1.54 -32.56 -1.17
N THR A 83 -0.71 -32.11 -2.11
CA THR A 83 0.72 -32.46 -2.17
C THR A 83 1.65 -31.27 -2.00
N GLY A 84 1.09 -30.05 -1.99
CA GLY A 84 1.84 -28.81 -1.85
C GLY A 84 2.15 -28.14 -3.18
N ILE A 85 2.58 -26.89 -3.08
CA ILE A 85 2.97 -26.06 -4.22
C ILE A 85 4.44 -26.39 -4.54
N PRO A 86 4.80 -26.75 -5.78
CA PRO A 86 6.16 -27.11 -6.15
C PRO A 86 7.15 -25.96 -5.90
N CYS A 87 7.91 -26.04 -4.80
CA CYS A 87 8.80 -24.96 -4.38
C CYS A 87 9.87 -24.64 -5.44
N PHE A 88 10.40 -25.66 -6.13
CA PHE A 88 11.41 -25.46 -7.18
C PHE A 88 10.93 -24.51 -8.30
N ASP A 89 9.68 -24.67 -8.73
CA ASP A 89 9.06 -23.90 -9.82
C ASP A 89 8.54 -22.52 -9.38
N LEU A 90 8.53 -22.23 -8.07
CA LEU A 90 8.07 -20.94 -7.58
C LEU A 90 8.96 -19.80 -8.11
N PRO A 91 8.34 -18.72 -8.63
CA PRO A 91 9.04 -17.48 -8.95
C PRO A 91 9.80 -16.92 -7.73
N GLN A 92 10.95 -16.28 -7.98
CA GLN A 92 11.84 -15.83 -6.91
C GLN A 92 11.18 -14.85 -5.93
N THR A 93 10.31 -13.95 -6.41
CA THR A 93 9.58 -13.01 -5.54
C THR A 93 8.63 -13.75 -4.59
N PHE A 94 8.08 -14.90 -4.99
CA PHE A 94 7.22 -15.71 -4.11
C PHE A 94 8.06 -16.45 -3.08
N LYS A 95 9.20 -17.02 -3.50
CA LYS A 95 10.17 -17.64 -2.58
C LYS A 95 10.62 -16.66 -1.51
N ASP A 96 11.05 -15.46 -1.90
CA ASP A 96 11.50 -14.42 -0.98
C ASP A 96 10.38 -14.01 -0.01
N ALA A 97 9.14 -13.88 -0.48
CA ALA A 97 7.99 -13.54 0.35
C ALA A 97 7.61 -14.64 1.36
N ILE A 98 7.62 -15.90 0.92
CA ILE A 98 7.41 -17.08 1.76
C ILE A 98 8.47 -17.13 2.86
N HIS A 99 9.75 -16.97 2.49
CA HIS A 99 10.86 -16.94 3.44
C HIS A 99 10.77 -15.75 4.41
N ALA A 100 10.39 -14.56 3.94
CA ALA A 100 10.19 -13.38 4.78
C ALA A 100 9.05 -13.60 5.78
N ALA A 101 7.90 -14.12 5.34
CA ALA A 101 6.75 -14.40 6.18
C ALA A 101 7.09 -15.45 7.26
N HIS A 102 7.68 -16.58 6.86
CA HIS A 102 8.15 -17.63 7.76
C HIS A 102 9.18 -17.09 8.76
N SER A 103 10.16 -16.32 8.28
CA SER A 103 11.19 -15.72 9.13
C SER A 103 10.63 -14.66 10.09
N LEU A 104 9.51 -14.01 9.77
CA LEU A 104 8.82 -13.16 10.71
C LEU A 104 7.98 -13.98 11.70
N GLY A 105 7.75 -15.27 11.49
CA GLY A 105 6.95 -16.12 12.38
C GLY A 105 5.46 -16.13 12.03
N TYR A 106 5.12 -15.79 10.79
CA TYR A 106 3.76 -15.95 10.26
C TYR A 106 3.65 -17.30 9.55
N GLN A 107 2.57 -18.03 9.83
CA GLN A 107 2.28 -19.32 9.19
C GLN A 107 1.59 -19.16 7.84
N TYR A 108 0.86 -18.08 7.61
CA TYR A 108 0.04 -17.92 6.41
C TYR A 108 0.42 -16.68 5.62
N ILE A 109 0.50 -16.83 4.30
CA ILE A 109 0.67 -15.73 3.35
C ILE A 109 -0.42 -15.78 2.27
N TRP A 110 -0.94 -14.62 1.91
CA TRP A 110 -1.81 -14.44 0.76
C TRP A 110 -0.99 -13.90 -0.42
N ILE A 111 -1.05 -14.61 -1.55
CA ILE A 111 -0.44 -14.22 -2.82
C ILE A 111 -1.53 -14.38 -3.89
N ASP A 112 -1.96 -13.30 -4.55
CA ASP A 112 -3.08 -13.31 -5.51
C ASP A 112 -2.96 -14.41 -6.58
N ALA A 113 -1.77 -14.62 -7.15
CA ALA A 113 -1.53 -15.65 -8.15
C ALA A 113 -1.71 -17.08 -7.61
N LEU A 114 -1.57 -17.31 -6.30
CA LEU A 114 -1.68 -18.63 -5.67
C LEU A 114 -3.04 -18.83 -4.98
N CYS A 115 -3.58 -17.76 -4.40
CA CYS A 115 -4.79 -17.80 -3.58
C CYS A 115 -6.06 -17.49 -4.35
N ILE A 116 -5.99 -17.23 -5.66
CA ILE A 116 -7.11 -17.05 -6.57
C ILE A 116 -6.98 -18.07 -7.70
N ILE A 117 -8.08 -18.72 -8.10
CA ILE A 117 -8.11 -19.63 -9.26
C ILE A 117 -8.28 -18.75 -10.50
N GLN A 118 -7.20 -18.60 -11.27
CA GLN A 118 -7.06 -17.54 -12.26
C GLN A 118 -7.84 -17.79 -13.57
N ASP A 119 -8.30 -19.01 -13.80
CA ASP A 119 -9.16 -19.45 -14.90
C ASP A 119 -10.60 -19.77 -14.45
N ASP A 120 -10.99 -19.29 -13.26
CA ASP A 120 -12.36 -19.30 -12.77
C ASP A 120 -12.86 -17.86 -12.59
N ASP A 121 -13.65 -17.37 -13.56
CA ASP A 121 -14.19 -16.01 -13.53
C ASP A 121 -15.03 -15.73 -12.27
N GLY A 122 -15.73 -16.74 -11.75
CA GLY A 122 -16.54 -16.60 -10.53
C GLY A 122 -15.66 -16.44 -9.29
N ASP A 123 -14.60 -17.25 -9.18
CA ASP A 123 -13.63 -17.14 -8.10
C ASP A 123 -12.85 -15.83 -8.17
N LEU A 124 -12.38 -15.45 -9.36
CA LEU A 124 -11.68 -14.20 -9.61
C LEU A 124 -12.54 -13.01 -9.22
N GLU A 125 -13.80 -12.96 -9.65
CA GLU A 125 -14.69 -11.85 -9.32
C GLU A 125 -14.96 -11.77 -7.82
N ASN A 126 -15.14 -12.92 -7.15
CA ASN A 126 -15.36 -12.98 -5.71
C ASN A 126 -14.13 -12.49 -4.93
N GLU A 127 -12.92 -12.91 -5.29
CA GLU A 127 -11.69 -12.47 -4.61
C GLU A 127 -11.41 -10.99 -4.85
N LEU A 128 -11.56 -10.51 -6.09
CA LEU A 128 -11.37 -9.09 -6.42
C LEU A 128 -12.35 -8.17 -5.66
N LYS A 129 -13.59 -8.60 -5.42
CA LYS A 129 -14.56 -7.86 -4.59
C LYS A 129 -14.12 -7.74 -3.13
N ASN A 130 -13.39 -8.73 -2.63
CA ASN A 130 -12.94 -8.78 -1.24
C ASN A 130 -11.50 -8.28 -1.06
N MET A 131 -10.79 -7.89 -2.12
CA MET A 131 -9.37 -7.56 -2.10
C MET A 131 -9.01 -6.50 -1.06
N GLY A 132 -9.86 -5.48 -0.89
CA GLY A 132 -9.66 -4.47 0.14
C GLY A 132 -9.67 -5.04 1.56
N ASP A 133 -10.57 -5.97 1.86
CA ASP A 133 -10.59 -6.67 3.15
C ASP A 133 -9.35 -7.56 3.33
N ILE A 134 -8.86 -8.19 2.25
CA ILE A 134 -7.66 -9.03 2.31
C ILE A 134 -6.45 -8.22 2.80
N TYR A 135 -6.21 -7.03 2.26
CA TYR A 135 -5.12 -6.18 2.73
C TYR A 135 -5.40 -5.52 4.07
N ARG A 136 -6.67 -5.18 4.36
CA ARG A 136 -7.10 -4.57 5.62
C ARG A 136 -6.90 -5.50 6.83
N TYR A 137 -7.23 -6.77 6.68
CA TYR A 137 -7.17 -7.77 7.77
C TYR A 137 -5.83 -8.52 7.83
N ALA A 138 -4.94 -8.33 6.85
CA ALA A 138 -3.57 -8.82 6.91
C ALA A 138 -2.82 -8.15 8.08
N GLU A 139 -2.04 -8.93 8.82
CA GLU A 139 -1.25 -8.41 9.95
C GLU A 139 -0.11 -7.50 9.46
N LEU A 140 0.41 -7.81 8.28
CA LEU A 140 1.47 -7.13 7.57
C LEU A 140 1.32 -7.36 6.06
N THR A 141 1.60 -6.33 5.26
CA THR A 141 1.81 -6.50 3.82
C THR A 141 3.30 -6.41 3.50
N ILE A 142 3.83 -7.44 2.85
CA ILE A 142 5.19 -7.46 2.30
C ILE A 142 5.12 -6.84 0.90
N CYS A 143 5.85 -5.77 0.65
CA CYS A 143 5.86 -5.07 -0.63
C CYS A 143 7.18 -5.31 -1.36
N ALA A 144 7.14 -6.04 -2.47
CA ALA A 144 8.28 -6.28 -3.36
C ALA A 144 8.53 -5.09 -4.30
N GLN A 145 8.74 -3.90 -3.73
CA GLN A 145 8.77 -2.61 -4.43
C GLN A 145 9.90 -2.48 -5.46
N GLY A 146 11.07 -3.03 -5.17
CA GLY A 146 12.23 -3.07 -6.07
C GLY A 146 12.22 -4.22 -7.07
N ALA A 147 11.24 -5.12 -7.02
CA ALA A 147 11.13 -6.28 -7.91
C ALA A 147 10.24 -5.97 -9.11
N ALA A 148 10.81 -5.97 -10.32
CA ALA A 148 10.09 -5.65 -11.55
C ALA A 148 9.09 -6.73 -12.00
N SER A 149 9.18 -7.95 -11.45
CA SER A 149 8.31 -9.08 -11.80
C SER A 149 8.23 -10.12 -10.67
N SER A 150 7.37 -11.13 -10.83
CA SER A 150 7.33 -12.28 -9.92
C SER A 150 8.64 -13.10 -9.91
N HIS A 151 9.44 -13.02 -10.99
CA HIS A 151 10.69 -13.78 -11.13
C HIS A 151 11.93 -13.00 -10.70
N ALA A 152 11.80 -11.70 -10.40
CA ALA A 152 12.95 -10.85 -10.10
C ALA A 152 13.56 -11.13 -8.72
N GLY A 153 12.73 -11.44 -7.71
CA GLY A 153 13.15 -11.45 -6.32
C GLY A 153 13.35 -10.03 -5.76
N PHE A 154 13.35 -9.92 -4.44
CA PHE A 154 13.60 -8.67 -3.72
C PHE A 154 14.63 -8.81 -2.59
N PHE A 155 15.10 -10.03 -2.30
CA PHE A 155 16.35 -10.24 -1.58
C PHE A 155 17.52 -9.98 -2.54
N GLN A 156 17.78 -8.71 -2.82
CA GLN A 156 18.85 -8.30 -3.72
C GLN A 156 20.22 -8.79 -3.21
N SER A 157 20.92 -9.57 -4.04
CA SER A 157 22.29 -10.02 -3.76
C SER A 157 23.34 -8.91 -3.92
N SER A 158 22.97 -7.79 -4.56
CA SER A 158 23.86 -6.67 -4.89
C SER A 158 23.74 -5.47 -3.93
N ARG A 159 23.19 -5.65 -2.72
CA ARG A 159 23.16 -4.57 -1.73
C ARG A 159 24.59 -4.24 -1.30
N HIS A 160 25.15 -3.16 -1.85
CA HIS A 160 26.36 -2.56 -1.32
C HIS A 160 25.99 -1.92 0.03
N THR A 161 26.06 -2.70 1.10
CA THR A 161 25.83 -2.26 2.49
C THR A 161 26.63 -1.00 2.85
N LEU A 162 27.75 -0.75 2.17
CA LEU A 162 28.58 0.45 2.31
C LEU A 162 27.99 1.73 1.66
N SER A 163 27.05 1.61 0.72
CA SER A 163 26.37 2.76 0.09
C SER A 163 25.21 3.30 0.93
N LEU A 164 24.84 2.59 2.00
CA LEU A 164 23.68 2.83 2.84
C LEU A 164 24.08 3.42 4.21
N VAL A 165 25.38 3.60 4.47
CA VAL A 165 25.85 4.24 5.70
C VAL A 165 25.73 5.76 5.53
N PRO A 166 24.84 6.43 6.29
CA PRO A 166 24.80 7.88 6.26
C PRO A 166 26.14 8.42 6.75
N ARG A 167 26.77 9.30 5.97
CA ARG A 167 27.96 10.02 6.43
C ARG A 167 27.52 11.32 7.07
N SER A 168 27.83 11.49 8.35
CA SER A 168 27.75 12.79 9.01
C SER A 168 28.79 13.71 8.38
N VAL A 169 28.36 14.88 7.92
CA VAL A 169 29.27 15.95 7.52
C VAL A 169 29.12 17.06 8.55
N ASP A 170 30.20 17.40 9.25
CA ASP A 170 30.21 18.52 10.17
C ASP A 170 30.17 19.82 9.35
N LEU A 171 29.01 20.46 9.27
CA LEU A 171 28.88 21.79 8.67
C LEU A 171 29.05 22.84 9.75
N ARG A 172 30.18 23.56 9.70
CA ARG A 172 30.34 24.80 10.47
C ARG A 172 29.67 25.94 9.72
N ILE A 173 28.49 26.35 10.17
CA ILE A 173 27.84 27.55 9.66
C ILE A 173 28.33 28.72 10.51
N VAL A 174 29.07 29.62 9.87
CA VAL A 174 29.49 30.88 10.49
C VAL A 174 28.41 31.91 10.18
N SER A 175 27.59 32.25 11.18
CA SER A 175 26.69 33.40 11.07
C SER A 175 27.53 34.68 11.10
N THR A 176 27.12 35.68 10.32
CA THR A 176 27.69 37.05 10.36
C THR A 176 27.54 37.72 11.73
N SER A 177 26.72 37.16 12.63
CA SER A 177 26.55 37.60 14.02
C SER A 177 27.26 36.68 15.03
N ARG A 178 28.59 36.52 14.91
CA ARG A 178 29.54 35.98 15.93
C ARG A 178 29.25 34.65 16.66
N GLU A 179 28.14 33.97 16.41
CA GLU A 179 27.86 32.64 16.95
C GLU A 179 28.11 31.57 15.87
N THR A 180 28.92 30.56 16.22
CA THR A 180 29.17 29.41 15.36
C THR A 180 28.19 28.31 15.76
N THR A 181 27.29 27.94 14.85
CA THR A 181 26.46 26.75 15.02
C THR A 181 27.09 25.62 14.21
N VAL A 182 27.43 24.52 14.87
CA VAL A 182 27.78 23.27 14.19
C VAL A 182 26.47 22.55 13.90
N LEU A 183 26.09 22.46 12.63
CA LEU A 183 25.03 21.56 12.20
C LEU A 183 25.69 20.24 11.79
N ASN A 184 25.14 19.13 12.23
CA ASN A 184 25.50 17.79 11.76
C ASN A 184 24.40 17.28 10.83
N PRO A 185 24.20 17.87 9.63
CA PRO A 185 23.24 17.32 8.70
C PRO A 185 23.72 15.94 8.27
N THR A 186 22.83 14.97 8.43
CA THR A 186 23.00 13.68 7.79
C THR A 186 22.57 13.86 6.35
N LEU A 187 23.53 13.89 5.41
CA LEU A 187 23.22 13.89 3.99
C LEU A 187 22.70 12.50 3.63
N THR A 188 21.39 12.32 3.64
CA THR A 188 20.75 11.16 3.07
C THR A 188 20.72 11.39 1.56
N GLY A 189 21.54 10.64 0.82
CA GLY A 189 21.48 10.70 -0.63
C GLY A 189 20.04 10.47 -1.07
N ARG A 190 19.52 11.25 -2.02
CA ARG A 190 18.25 10.91 -2.69
C ARG A 190 18.47 9.57 -3.38
N PHE A 191 18.20 8.48 -2.66
CA PHE A 191 18.18 7.16 -3.26
C PHE A 191 17.07 7.18 -4.28
N ASN A 192 17.41 6.85 -5.52
CA ASN A 192 16.46 6.74 -6.60
C ASN A 192 15.70 5.43 -6.39
N VAL A 193 14.82 5.42 -5.38
CA VAL A 193 14.12 4.22 -4.90
C VAL A 193 13.40 3.61 -6.09
N LYS A 194 13.87 2.45 -6.54
CA LYS A 194 13.16 1.71 -7.59
C LYS A 194 11.78 1.35 -7.08
N ASP A 195 10.76 1.82 -7.81
CA ASP A 195 9.38 1.58 -7.45
C ASP A 195 8.60 1.03 -8.64
N TYR A 196 8.49 -0.29 -8.67
CA TYR A 196 7.70 -1.02 -9.65
C TYR A 196 6.24 -1.21 -9.21
N LEU A 197 5.87 -0.73 -8.03
CA LEU A 197 4.54 -0.91 -7.44
C LEU A 197 3.67 0.35 -7.58
N SER A 198 4.20 1.54 -7.30
CA SER A 198 3.42 2.81 -7.25
C SER A 198 2.79 3.23 -8.58
N SER A 199 3.24 2.67 -9.69
CA SER A 199 2.63 2.92 -11.00
C SER A 199 1.38 2.08 -11.27
N ARG A 200 1.05 1.09 -10.42
CA ARG A 200 -0.04 0.14 -10.65
C ARG A 200 -1.36 0.64 -10.06
N GLY A 201 -2.43 0.56 -10.83
CA GLY A 201 -3.76 0.98 -10.39
C GLY A 201 -4.37 0.20 -9.21
N TRP A 202 -3.81 -0.94 -8.81
CA TRP A 202 -4.30 -1.69 -7.65
C TRP A 202 -3.57 -1.34 -6.34
N ILE A 203 -2.40 -0.67 -6.43
CA ILE A 203 -1.53 -0.41 -5.28
C ILE A 203 -2.19 0.44 -4.20
N LEU A 204 -3.23 1.19 -4.56
CA LEU A 204 -3.90 2.06 -3.62
C LEU A 204 -4.64 1.28 -2.54
N GLN A 205 -5.29 0.16 -2.87
CA GLN A 205 -5.88 -0.71 -1.83
C GLN A 205 -4.77 -1.33 -0.98
N GLU A 206 -3.71 -1.79 -1.64
CA GLU A 206 -2.59 -2.48 -1.00
C GLU A 206 -1.85 -1.56 0.00
N ASP A 207 -1.67 -0.27 -0.31
CA ASP A 207 -0.97 0.69 0.54
C ASP A 207 -1.89 1.42 1.53
N ILE A 208 -3.10 1.83 1.14
CA ILE A 208 -4.00 2.57 2.04
C ILE A 208 -4.60 1.65 3.10
N LEU A 209 -5.01 0.42 2.72
CA LEU A 209 -5.77 -0.43 3.63
C LEU A 209 -4.89 -1.27 4.56
N THR A 210 -3.62 -1.48 4.22
CA THR A 210 -2.72 -2.23 5.10
C THR A 210 -2.34 -1.41 6.34
N LEU A 211 -2.51 -2.03 7.52
CA LEU A 211 -2.13 -1.46 8.81
C LEU A 211 -0.60 -1.32 8.96
N ARG A 212 0.14 -2.25 8.33
CA ARG A 212 1.59 -2.33 8.37
C ARG A 212 2.11 -2.72 6.99
N ALA A 213 3.19 -2.09 6.55
CA ALA A 213 3.86 -2.42 5.29
C ALA A 213 5.36 -2.58 5.55
N LEU A 214 5.91 -3.72 5.13
CA LEU A 214 7.34 -3.98 5.06
C LEU A 214 7.76 -3.93 3.60
N LYS A 215 8.45 -2.87 3.20
CA LYS A 215 8.79 -2.60 1.81
C LYS A 215 10.23 -2.97 1.52
N PHE A 216 10.43 -3.70 0.43
CA PHE A 216 11.74 -4.09 -0.09
C PHE A 216 11.97 -3.41 -1.43
N SER A 217 12.83 -2.40 -1.45
CA SER A 217 13.37 -1.80 -2.67
C SER A 217 14.91 -1.86 -2.60
N ASP A 218 15.61 -0.77 -2.91
CA ASP A 218 17.04 -0.63 -2.73
C ASP A 218 17.44 -0.68 -1.24
N GLN A 219 16.48 -0.35 -0.36
CA GLN A 219 16.56 -0.59 1.07
C GLN A 219 15.28 -1.24 1.63
N MET A 220 15.38 -1.82 2.83
CA MET A 220 14.21 -2.25 3.60
C MET A 220 13.64 -1.07 4.39
N SER A 221 12.32 -0.89 4.33
CA SER A 221 11.61 0.11 5.13
C SER A 221 10.31 -0.44 5.71
N TRP A 222 9.85 0.20 6.78
CA TRP A 222 8.65 -0.13 7.51
C TRP A 222 7.73 1.08 7.57
N ARG A 223 6.44 0.86 7.37
CA ARG A 223 5.38 1.83 7.65
C ARG A 223 4.33 1.17 8.51
N CYS A 224 3.86 1.87 9.54
CA CYS A 224 2.62 1.55 10.24
C CYS A 224 1.79 2.82 10.44
N MET A 225 0.75 2.77 11.28
CA MET A 225 -0.13 3.92 11.54
C MET A 225 0.53 5.03 12.39
N GLU A 226 1.72 4.80 12.96
CA GLU A 226 2.41 5.78 13.83
C GLU A 226 3.83 6.12 13.38
N THR A 227 4.54 5.19 12.74
CA THR A 227 5.95 5.37 12.41
C THR A 227 6.29 4.90 11.01
N ILE A 228 7.28 5.58 10.43
CA ILE A 228 8.01 5.15 9.25
C ILE A 228 9.46 4.94 9.70
N GLN A 229 10.04 3.81 9.31
CA GLN A 229 11.43 3.46 9.64
C GLN A 229 12.13 2.95 8.39
N MET A 230 13.41 3.25 8.25
CA MET A 230 14.24 2.80 7.13
C MET A 230 15.54 2.20 7.67
N GLU A 231 16.15 1.27 6.95
CA GLU A 231 17.39 0.63 7.43
C GLU A 231 18.56 1.63 7.54
N THR A 232 18.55 2.69 6.75
CA THR A 232 19.56 3.77 6.77
C THR A 232 19.23 4.90 7.74
N GLU A 233 17.99 5.00 8.19
CA GLU A 233 17.52 6.05 9.08
C GLU A 233 16.79 5.39 10.27
N PRO A 234 17.56 4.90 11.27
CA PRO A 234 17.01 4.21 12.43
C PRO A 234 16.33 5.15 13.43
N HIS A 235 16.39 6.47 13.22
CA HIS A 235 15.65 7.42 14.03
C HIS A 235 14.16 7.34 13.68
N ILE A 236 13.34 7.06 14.69
CA ILE A 236 11.89 6.99 14.56
C ILE A 236 11.38 8.34 14.06
N PHE A 237 11.04 8.43 12.78
CA PHE A 237 10.16 9.49 12.34
C PHE A 237 8.79 9.14 12.92
N ARG A 238 8.48 9.70 14.11
CA ARG A 238 7.11 9.73 14.65
C ARG A 238 6.32 10.65 13.73
N GLY A 239 5.90 10.08 12.61
CA GLY A 239 5.17 10.77 11.57
C GLY A 239 3.84 11.19 12.13
N ALA A 240 3.77 12.42 12.61
CA ALA A 240 2.57 13.19 12.51
C ALA A 240 2.25 13.38 11.03
N LEU A 241 1.60 12.38 10.43
CA LEU A 241 0.99 12.56 9.11
C LEU A 241 -0.19 13.55 9.17
N TYR A 242 -0.58 14.04 10.35
CA TYR A 242 -1.64 15.05 10.56
C TYR A 242 -1.47 15.85 11.86
N SER A 243 -0.29 16.41 12.17
CA SER A 243 -0.24 17.52 13.14
C SER A 243 0.31 18.76 12.46
N GLN A 244 -0.59 19.66 12.08
CA GLN A 244 -0.30 21.07 11.87
C GLN A 244 0.12 21.70 13.19
N GLU A 245 1.28 21.34 13.73
CA GLU A 245 1.79 21.94 14.96
C GLU A 245 3.31 21.75 15.01
N ASN A 246 4.00 22.30 14.02
CA ASN A 246 5.35 22.83 14.19
C ASN A 246 5.68 23.74 13.01
N ARG A 247 5.33 25.02 13.15
CA ARG A 247 5.98 26.10 12.40
C ARG A 247 7.41 26.22 12.92
N GLY A 248 8.31 25.45 12.32
CA GLY A 248 9.75 25.55 12.52
C GLY A 248 10.40 25.22 11.18
N THR A 249 11.08 26.20 10.61
CA THR A 249 11.66 26.21 9.28
C THR A 249 12.66 25.08 9.07
N ASP A 250 12.27 24.05 8.32
CA ASP A 250 13.18 23.23 7.52
C ASP A 250 12.38 22.62 6.36
N HIS A 251 12.53 23.23 5.19
CA HIS A 251 11.90 22.80 3.95
C HIS A 251 12.49 21.45 3.51
N VAL A 252 11.81 20.36 3.86
CA VAL A 252 11.79 19.19 2.99
C VAL A 252 10.95 19.59 1.78
N PRO A 253 11.49 19.55 0.55
CA PRO A 253 10.67 19.86 -0.62
C PRO A 253 9.57 18.81 -0.71
N GLU A 254 8.33 19.23 -0.45
CA GLU A 254 7.15 18.60 -1.01
C GLU A 254 7.48 18.24 -2.46
N PRO A 255 7.29 16.99 -2.92
CA PRO A 255 7.21 16.78 -4.35
C PRO A 255 6.13 17.74 -4.83
N ALA A 256 6.48 18.62 -5.78
CA ALA A 256 5.60 19.61 -6.35
C ALA A 256 4.45 18.92 -7.11
N THR A 257 3.54 18.30 -6.38
CA THR A 257 2.21 17.96 -6.83
C THR A 257 1.41 19.22 -6.53
N HIS A 258 1.15 20.01 -7.57
CA HIS A 258 0.09 21.00 -7.57
C HIS A 258 -1.24 20.28 -7.29
N THR A 259 -1.49 19.91 -6.04
CA THR A 259 -2.84 19.68 -5.54
C THR A 259 -3.36 21.07 -5.24
N GLU A 260 -4.31 21.54 -6.04
CA GLU A 260 -5.04 22.81 -5.86
C GLU A 260 -5.86 22.86 -4.56
N TYR A 261 -5.67 21.87 -3.68
CA TYR A 261 -6.35 21.67 -2.41
C TYR A 261 -5.35 21.60 -1.24
N SER A 262 -4.31 22.44 -1.22
CA SER A 262 -3.70 22.80 0.06
C SER A 262 -4.46 24.00 0.62
N SER A 263 -5.16 23.77 1.72
CA SER A 263 -5.99 24.74 2.43
C SER A 263 -5.16 25.95 2.86
N GLN A 264 -5.12 27.01 2.04
CA GLN A 264 -4.66 28.33 2.46
C GLN A 264 -5.75 29.18 3.11
N ASP A 265 -7.02 28.80 3.01
CA ASP A 265 -8.13 29.50 3.67
C ASP A 265 -8.61 28.75 4.92
N GLN A 266 -7.80 28.78 5.98
CA GLN A 266 -8.30 28.56 7.35
C GLN A 266 -9.02 29.82 7.81
N ALA A 267 -10.25 30.01 7.33
CA ALA A 267 -11.17 31.00 7.88
C ALA A 267 -12.47 30.32 8.34
N ILE A 268 -12.61 30.23 9.66
CA ILE A 268 -13.89 30.33 10.39
C ILE A 268 -14.98 29.35 9.95
N CYS A 269 -14.78 28.05 10.16
CA CYS A 269 -15.89 27.09 10.30
C CYS A 269 -15.48 26.02 11.30
N SER A 270 -16.43 25.53 12.10
CA SER A 270 -16.30 24.33 12.91
C SER A 270 -15.70 23.19 12.05
N PRO A 271 -14.83 22.32 12.59
CA PRO A 271 -14.38 21.16 11.84
C PRO A 271 -15.60 20.31 11.48
N ASP A 272 -15.94 20.26 10.19
CA ASP A 272 -16.91 19.31 9.65
C ASP A 272 -16.13 18.06 9.25
N PRO A 273 -16.22 16.96 10.02
CA PRO A 273 -15.47 15.75 9.74
C PRO A 273 -15.80 15.15 8.37
N LEU A 274 -17.00 15.42 7.82
CA LEU A 274 -17.40 14.96 6.49
C LEU A 274 -16.69 15.74 5.39
N ARG A 275 -16.48 17.05 5.56
CA ARG A 275 -15.76 17.85 4.59
C ARG A 275 -14.30 17.41 4.47
N ASP A 276 -13.63 17.16 5.58
CA ASP A 276 -12.22 16.73 5.61
C ASP A 276 -12.02 15.34 4.98
N ILE A 277 -12.98 14.42 5.15
CA ILE A 277 -12.89 13.10 4.53
C ILE A 277 -13.14 13.15 3.03
N PHE A 278 -14.08 13.97 2.55
CA PHE A 278 -14.31 14.14 1.11
C PHE A 278 -13.13 14.84 0.43
N ALA A 279 -12.57 15.86 1.06
CA ALA A 279 -11.33 16.49 0.65
C ALA A 279 -10.17 15.49 0.48
N SER A 280 -9.98 14.64 1.49
CA SER A 280 -8.97 13.58 1.47
C SER A 280 -9.25 12.57 0.35
N TRP A 281 -10.52 12.23 0.13
CA TRP A 281 -10.97 11.36 -0.96
C TRP A 281 -10.64 11.93 -2.35
N TYR A 282 -10.92 13.21 -2.60
CA TYR A 282 -10.60 13.81 -3.90
C TYR A 282 -9.11 14.01 -4.10
N SER A 283 -8.34 14.30 -3.05
CA SER A 283 -6.88 14.33 -3.10
C SER A 283 -6.32 12.97 -3.51
N MET A 284 -6.88 11.90 -2.94
CA MET A 284 -6.57 10.52 -3.29
C MET A 284 -6.92 10.19 -4.75
N ILE A 285 -8.09 10.60 -5.24
CA ILE A 285 -8.48 10.42 -6.65
C ILE A 285 -7.51 11.12 -7.60
N GLN A 286 -7.08 12.33 -7.27
CA GLN A 286 -6.14 13.08 -8.11
C GLN A 286 -4.81 12.34 -8.24
N LEU A 287 -4.25 11.88 -7.12
CA LEU A 287 -3.04 11.03 -7.11
C LEU A 287 -3.25 9.72 -7.86
N TYR A 288 -4.41 9.09 -7.67
CA TYR A 288 -4.77 7.84 -8.34
C TYR A 288 -4.86 7.99 -9.87
N SER A 289 -5.44 9.10 -10.33
CA SER A 289 -5.59 9.40 -11.76
C SER A 289 -4.26 9.68 -12.47
N ASP A 290 -3.22 10.03 -11.71
CA ASP A 290 -1.86 10.22 -12.22
C ASP A 290 -1.15 8.88 -12.48
N MET A 291 -1.63 7.78 -11.87
CA MET A 291 -1.03 6.44 -12.02
C MET A 291 -1.23 5.87 -13.44
N LYS A 292 -0.38 4.90 -13.81
CA LYS A 292 -0.50 4.17 -15.08
C LYS A 292 -1.53 3.04 -14.92
N LEU A 293 -2.79 3.39 -15.11
CA LEU A 293 -3.90 2.44 -15.08
C LEU A 293 -3.84 1.54 -16.33
N THR A 294 -3.41 0.30 -16.16
CA THR A 294 -3.28 -0.69 -17.26
C THR A 294 -4.63 -1.04 -17.89
N TYR A 295 -5.70 -1.07 -17.08
CA TYR A 295 -7.05 -1.39 -17.53
C TYR A 295 -8.05 -0.34 -17.04
N ALA A 296 -8.76 0.28 -17.98
CA ALA A 296 -9.80 1.28 -17.71
C ALA A 296 -10.98 0.73 -16.88
N SER A 297 -11.23 -0.58 -16.95
CA SER A 297 -12.25 -1.27 -16.15
C SER A 297 -11.93 -1.32 -14.65
N ASP A 298 -10.66 -1.16 -14.28
CA ASP A 298 -10.20 -1.38 -12.90
C ASP A 298 -10.25 -0.11 -12.05
N VAL A 299 -10.50 1.05 -12.66
CA VAL A 299 -10.43 2.38 -12.03
C VAL A 299 -11.28 2.47 -10.77
N LEU A 300 -12.57 2.12 -10.86
CA LEU A 300 -13.48 2.14 -9.70
C LEU A 300 -13.31 0.88 -8.83
N ARG A 301 -12.96 -0.27 -9.44
CA ARG A 301 -12.77 -1.52 -8.71
C ARG A 301 -11.64 -1.42 -7.70
N ALA A 302 -10.56 -0.75 -8.07
CA ALA A 302 -9.42 -0.45 -7.20
C ALA A 302 -9.72 0.56 -6.09
N LEU A 303 -10.85 1.27 -6.11
CA LEU A 303 -11.26 2.15 -5.01
C LEU A 303 -12.38 1.56 -4.16
N SER A 304 -12.94 0.41 -4.57
CA SER A 304 -14.13 -0.18 -3.97
C SER A 304 -13.95 -0.45 -2.46
N GLY A 305 -12.82 -1.02 -2.04
CA GLY A 305 -12.53 -1.30 -0.64
C GLY A 305 -12.49 -0.03 0.22
N VAL A 306 -11.77 1.01 -0.22
CA VAL A 306 -11.69 2.30 0.50
C VAL A 306 -13.06 2.96 0.56
N SER A 307 -13.79 3.01 -0.56
CA SER A 307 -15.13 3.61 -0.59
C SER A 307 -16.12 2.88 0.32
N ALA A 308 -16.09 1.54 0.38
CA ALA A 308 -16.95 0.77 1.28
C ALA A 308 -16.68 1.12 2.75
N ILE A 309 -15.41 1.26 3.14
CA ILE A 309 -15.04 1.63 4.51
C ILE A 309 -15.55 3.02 4.87
N LEU A 310 -15.34 4.00 3.99
CA LEU A 310 -15.79 5.37 4.23
C LEU A 310 -17.32 5.43 4.31
N ARG A 311 -18.00 4.77 3.36
CA ARG A 311 -19.46 4.62 3.34
C ARG A 311 -19.98 4.05 4.66
N ASP A 312 -19.40 2.96 5.13
CA ASP A 312 -19.88 2.25 6.33
C ASP A 312 -19.55 3.01 7.62
N THR A 313 -18.38 3.68 7.67
CA THR A 313 -17.91 4.44 8.83
C THR A 313 -18.68 5.75 9.01
N TYR A 314 -18.88 6.50 7.92
CA TYR A 314 -19.49 7.83 7.94
C TYR A 314 -20.96 7.82 7.53
N ARG A 315 -21.52 6.64 7.18
CA ARG A 315 -22.91 6.46 6.71
C ARG A 315 -23.27 7.35 5.52
N THR A 316 -22.32 7.48 4.59
CA THR A 316 -22.46 8.27 3.36
C THR A 316 -22.94 7.40 2.20
N THR A 317 -23.25 8.00 1.05
CA THR A 317 -23.73 7.29 -0.13
C THR A 317 -22.72 7.43 -1.26
N TYR A 318 -22.09 6.31 -1.63
CA TYR A 318 -21.09 6.26 -2.70
C TYR A 318 -21.74 6.17 -4.10
N LEU A 319 -21.35 7.07 -5.00
CA LEU A 319 -21.88 7.20 -6.35
C LEU A 319 -20.74 7.16 -7.38
N ALA A 320 -20.33 5.96 -7.79
CA ALA A 320 -19.38 5.72 -8.88
C ALA A 320 -18.12 6.62 -8.86
N GLY A 321 -17.49 6.79 -7.68
CA GLY A 321 -16.30 7.64 -7.51
C GLY A 321 -16.56 8.94 -6.76
N LEU A 322 -17.83 9.30 -6.54
CA LEU A 322 -18.28 10.51 -5.85
C LEU A 322 -19.08 10.17 -4.59
N TRP A 323 -19.42 11.18 -3.80
CA TRP A 323 -20.27 11.07 -2.61
C TRP A 323 -21.53 11.88 -2.80
N ASN A 324 -22.70 11.33 -2.49
CA ASN A 324 -23.98 12.02 -2.61
C ASN A 324 -24.03 13.28 -1.73
N GLU A 325 -23.46 13.18 -0.54
CA GLU A 325 -23.44 14.23 0.48
C GLU A 325 -22.56 15.43 0.08
N ASP A 326 -21.67 15.25 -0.89
CA ASP A 326 -20.76 16.29 -1.42
C ASP A 326 -20.73 16.29 -2.95
N LEU A 327 -21.88 15.97 -3.55
CA LEU A 327 -21.97 15.75 -4.99
C LEU A 327 -21.65 17.01 -5.79
N PHE A 328 -21.99 18.19 -5.27
CA PHE A 328 -21.70 19.47 -5.93
C PHE A 328 -20.20 19.69 -6.11
N ALA A 329 -19.40 19.55 -5.05
CA ALA A 329 -17.95 19.65 -5.15
C ALA A 329 -17.36 18.46 -5.93
N GLY A 330 -17.92 17.26 -5.71
CA GLY A 330 -17.51 16.05 -6.41
C GLY A 330 -17.67 16.13 -7.92
N LEU A 331 -18.64 16.89 -8.44
CA LEU A 331 -18.84 17.11 -9.87
C LEU A 331 -17.96 18.21 -10.47
N CYS A 332 -17.22 18.98 -9.66
CA CYS A 332 -16.29 20.02 -10.12
C CYS A 332 -14.93 19.46 -10.61
N TRP A 333 -14.90 18.19 -11.01
CA TRP A 333 -13.71 17.59 -11.61
C TRP A 333 -13.52 18.04 -13.05
N TYR A 334 -12.27 18.10 -13.49
CA TYR A 334 -11.91 18.39 -14.87
C TYR A 334 -10.74 17.52 -15.34
N ALA A 335 -10.70 17.23 -16.63
CA ALA A 335 -9.59 16.52 -17.24
C ALA A 335 -8.36 17.43 -17.31
N SER A 336 -7.19 16.92 -16.89
CA SER A 336 -5.96 17.70 -16.95
C SER A 336 -5.57 17.98 -18.40
N ALA A 337 -5.43 19.25 -18.78
CA ALA A 337 -5.16 19.70 -20.16
C ALA A 337 -3.86 19.14 -20.76
N ASN A 338 -2.92 18.70 -19.93
CA ASN A 338 -1.64 18.13 -20.35
C ASN A 338 -1.67 16.62 -20.55
N ASP A 339 -2.84 15.98 -20.42
CA ASP A 339 -2.96 14.53 -20.61
C ASP A 339 -3.49 14.19 -22.01
N THR A 340 -2.66 13.52 -22.80
CA THR A 340 -3.05 12.99 -24.12
C THR A 340 -3.87 11.69 -24.02
N ARG A 341 -4.06 11.14 -22.81
CA ARG A 341 -4.85 9.93 -22.54
C ARG A 341 -6.36 10.20 -22.43
N VAL A 342 -6.85 11.36 -22.90
CA VAL A 342 -8.28 11.70 -22.95
C VAL A 342 -8.98 10.83 -24.00
N ALA A 343 -9.17 9.56 -23.67
CA ALA A 343 -10.09 8.66 -24.34
C ALA A 343 -11.23 8.40 -23.35
N PHE A 344 -12.45 8.73 -23.78
CA PHE A 344 -13.66 8.42 -23.00
C PHE A 344 -13.71 6.92 -22.73
N ARG A 345 -13.83 6.54 -21.46
CA ARG A 345 -13.90 5.15 -21.02
C ARG A 345 -15.39 4.80 -20.87
N HIS A 346 -15.90 3.96 -21.77
CA HIS A 346 -17.30 3.47 -21.70
C HIS A 346 -17.59 2.57 -20.49
N THR A 347 -16.60 2.28 -19.66
CA THR A 347 -16.70 1.40 -18.48
C THR A 347 -17.23 2.12 -17.22
N ALA A 348 -17.45 3.44 -17.27
CA ALA A 348 -17.98 4.23 -16.17
C ALA A 348 -19.01 5.27 -16.67
N PRO A 349 -19.96 5.71 -15.82
CA PRO A 349 -20.90 6.76 -16.18
C PRO A 349 -20.18 8.05 -16.62
N SER A 350 -20.70 8.76 -17.63
CA SER A 350 -20.04 9.94 -18.20
C SER A 350 -19.90 11.13 -17.25
N TRP A 351 -20.67 11.16 -16.16
CA TRP A 351 -20.65 12.23 -15.16
C TRP A 351 -19.61 12.00 -14.05
N THR A 352 -18.96 10.83 -13.99
CA THR A 352 -17.86 10.57 -13.04
C THR A 352 -16.50 10.79 -13.67
N TRP A 353 -15.55 11.25 -12.85
CA TRP A 353 -14.14 11.39 -13.20
C TRP A 353 -13.52 10.08 -13.71
N ALA A 354 -14.06 8.92 -13.30
CA ALA A 354 -13.57 7.62 -13.73
C ALA A 354 -13.78 7.34 -15.24
N SER A 355 -14.65 8.12 -15.90
CA SER A 355 -14.89 8.05 -17.34
C SER A 355 -13.75 8.63 -18.19
N VAL A 356 -12.78 9.31 -17.58
CA VAL A 356 -11.65 9.95 -18.27
C VAL A 356 -10.29 9.51 -17.69
N GLY A 357 -9.19 10.06 -18.24
CA GLY A 357 -7.82 9.78 -17.81
C GLY A 357 -7.43 10.52 -16.53
N LYS A 358 -6.44 11.41 -16.61
CA LYS A 358 -5.99 12.24 -15.48
C LYS A 358 -6.99 13.33 -15.12
N VAL A 359 -7.33 13.42 -13.84
CA VAL A 359 -8.34 14.36 -13.35
C VAL A 359 -7.80 15.24 -12.23
N ARG A 360 -8.40 16.42 -12.12
CA ARG A 360 -8.23 17.36 -11.02
C ARG A 360 -9.61 17.73 -10.51
N VAL A 361 -9.73 18.03 -9.22
CA VAL A 361 -10.99 18.47 -8.62
C VAL A 361 -10.77 19.89 -8.15
N ARG A 362 -11.54 20.82 -8.73
CA ARG A 362 -11.48 22.24 -8.37
C ARG A 362 -12.46 22.48 -7.23
N PHE A 363 -11.99 23.14 -6.18
CA PHE A 363 -12.81 23.55 -5.05
C PHE A 363 -13.02 25.05 -5.08
#